data_AF-A0A139XVR1-F1
#
_entry.id   AF-A0A139XVR1-F1
#
_cell.length_a   1.000
_cell.length_b   1.000
_cell.length_c   1.000
_cell.angle_alpha   90.00
_cell.angle_beta   90.00
_cell.angle_gamma   90.00
#
_symmetry.space_group_name_H-M   'P 1'
#
loop_
_entity.id
_entity.type
_entity.pdbx_description
1 polymer ?
#
loop_
_entity_poly.entity_id
_entity_poly.type
_entity_poly.pdbx_seq_one_letter_code
_entity_poly.pdbx_strand_id
1 'polypeptide(L)'
;VRRDLMAALQVLVGLPRPGGVSRWFSTQELRQVVERLAVEVEVKPELIRQVDLGPFRHTVDDGLPLRKSAYSFLRALLQASSPLCLEEVVPRERLVEFAVNGLTDTNDDVHVLAAGIVSQLASSVSTSLKANRLRVTPRLAALVV
;
A
#
# COMPACT_ATOMS: atom_id res chain seq x y z
N VAL A 1 -6.54 1.38 -18.48
CA VAL A 1 -5.23 0.70 -18.66
C VAL A 1 -4.46 0.55 -17.35
N ARG A 2 -3.87 1.60 -16.76
CA ARG A 2 -3.07 1.47 -15.51
C ARG A 2 -3.83 0.85 -14.33
N ARG A 3 -5.06 1.34 -14.10
CA ARG A 3 -5.98 0.79 -13.09
C ARG A 3 -6.23 -0.71 -13.32
N ASP A 4 -6.53 -1.07 -14.57
CA ASP A 4 -6.90 -2.44 -14.93
C ASP A 4 -5.70 -3.39 -14.80
N LEU A 5 -4.50 -2.90 -15.11
CA LEU A 5 -3.25 -3.61 -14.85
C LEU A 5 -3.08 -3.85 -13.35
N MET A 6 -3.24 -2.84 -12.49
CA MET A 6 -3.12 -3.02 -11.04
C MET A 6 -4.13 -4.03 -10.50
N ALA A 7 -5.38 -3.99 -10.97
CA ALA A 7 -6.40 -4.97 -10.58
C ALA A 7 -6.02 -6.40 -11.02
N ALA A 8 -5.49 -6.56 -12.24
CA ALA A 8 -5.02 -7.86 -12.73
C ALA A 8 -3.82 -8.38 -11.92
N LEU A 9 -2.84 -7.52 -11.63
CA LEU A 9 -1.67 -7.89 -10.82
C LEU A 9 -2.08 -8.23 -9.37
N GLN A 10 -3.05 -7.50 -8.80
CA GLN A 10 -3.62 -7.83 -7.49
C GLN A 10 -4.20 -9.24 -7.46
N VAL A 11 -4.96 -9.63 -8.48
CA VAL A 11 -5.51 -11.00 -8.58
C VAL A 11 -4.39 -12.02 -8.64
N LEU A 12 -3.36 -11.79 -9.46
CA LEU A 12 -2.22 -12.71 -9.59
C LEU A 12 -1.48 -12.93 -8.27
N VAL A 13 -1.30 -11.85 -7.51
CA VAL A 13 -0.65 -11.85 -6.20
C VAL A 13 -1.49 -12.57 -5.14
N GLY A 14 -2.82 -12.48 -5.20
CA GLY A 14 -3.73 -13.13 -4.26
C GLY A 14 -3.96 -14.64 -4.45
N LEU A 15 -3.39 -15.26 -5.49
CA LEU A 15 -3.60 -16.69 -5.75
C LEU A 15 -2.82 -17.57 -4.74
N PRO A 16 -3.47 -18.52 -4.04
CA PRO A 16 -2.79 -19.42 -3.11
C PRO A 16 -1.96 -20.44 -3.89
N ARG A 17 -0.66 -20.16 -4.07
CA ARG A 17 0.25 -21.03 -4.83
C ARG A 17 1.63 -21.14 -4.17
N PRO A 18 2.30 -22.30 -4.29
CA PRO A 18 3.67 -22.46 -3.82
C PRO A 18 4.61 -21.52 -4.58
N GLY A 19 5.44 -20.77 -3.85
CA GLY A 19 6.36 -19.76 -4.37
C GLY A 19 5.88 -18.31 -4.27
N GLY A 20 4.62 -18.06 -3.88
CA GLY A 20 4.12 -16.70 -3.61
C GLY A 20 4.37 -15.70 -4.76
N VAL A 21 4.78 -14.48 -4.40
CA VAL A 21 5.01 -13.36 -5.33
C VAL A 21 6.28 -13.55 -6.18
N SER A 22 7.29 -14.28 -5.67
CA SER A 22 8.60 -14.43 -6.35
C SER A 22 8.54 -15.25 -7.64
N ARG A 23 7.42 -15.95 -7.89
CA ARG A 23 7.16 -16.63 -9.15
C ARG A 23 6.84 -15.68 -10.31
N TRP A 24 6.29 -14.50 -9.98
CA TRP A 24 5.84 -13.53 -10.98
C TRP A 24 6.79 -12.36 -11.11
N PHE A 25 7.48 -12.01 -10.03
CA PHE A 25 8.37 -10.87 -9.97
C PHE A 25 9.71 -11.26 -9.37
N SER A 26 10.79 -10.84 -10.03
CA SER A 26 12.10 -10.72 -9.41
C SER A 26 12.11 -9.62 -8.34
N THR A 27 13.09 -9.65 -7.46
CA THR A 27 13.29 -8.62 -6.42
C THR A 27 13.38 -7.21 -7.01
N GLN A 28 14.06 -7.05 -8.15
CA GLN A 28 14.21 -5.76 -8.82
C GLN A 28 12.89 -5.27 -9.41
N GLU A 29 12.12 -6.17 -10.05
CA GLU A 29 10.80 -5.82 -10.59
C GLU A 29 9.84 -5.45 -9.46
N LEU A 30 9.87 -6.17 -8.34
CA LEU A 30 9.03 -5.86 -7.19
C LEU A 30 9.37 -4.48 -6.61
N ARG A 31 10.66 -4.14 -6.49
CA ARG A 31 11.09 -2.79 -6.09
C ARG A 31 10.54 -1.73 -7.06
N GLN A 32 10.68 -1.95 -8.36
CA GLN A 32 10.16 -1.03 -9.38
C GLN A 32 8.64 -0.88 -9.29
N VAL A 33 7.91 -1.98 -9.07
CA VAL A 33 6.45 -1.95 -8.89
C VAL A 33 6.08 -1.09 -7.68
N VAL A 34 6.75 -1.27 -6.55
CA VAL A 34 6.47 -0.46 -5.35
C VAL A 34 6.81 1.03 -5.58
N GLU A 35 7.93 1.34 -6.23
CA GLU A 35 8.26 2.74 -6.58
C GLU A 35 7.24 3.35 -7.55
N ARG A 36 6.70 2.56 -8.47
CA ARG A 36 5.59 3.02 -9.33
C ARG A 36 4.33 3.25 -8.53
N LEU A 37 4.01 2.39 -7.56
CA LEU A 37 2.86 2.58 -6.68
C LEU A 37 2.99 3.87 -5.86
N ALA A 38 4.19 4.23 -5.41
CA ALA A 38 4.47 5.48 -4.71
C ALA A 38 3.94 6.71 -5.47
N VAL A 39 4.13 6.74 -6.78
CA VAL A 39 3.69 7.85 -7.65
C VAL A 39 2.18 7.81 -7.92
N GLU A 40 1.55 6.65 -7.77
CA GLU A 40 0.12 6.46 -8.06
C GLU A 40 -0.77 6.61 -6.83
N VAL A 41 -0.20 6.58 -5.62
CA VAL A 41 -0.91 6.88 -4.38
C VAL A 41 -1.01 8.39 -4.09
N GLU A 42 -0.22 9.22 -4.77
CA GLU A 42 -0.28 10.67 -4.62
C GLU A 42 -1.55 11.26 -5.25
N VAL A 43 -2.10 12.29 -4.60
CA VAL A 43 -3.20 13.10 -5.14
C VAL A 43 -2.66 13.93 -6.31
N LYS A 44 -3.32 13.80 -7.46
CA LYS A 44 -2.93 14.49 -8.70
C LYS A 44 -3.87 15.67 -8.92
N PRO A 45 -3.48 16.90 -8.51
CA PRO A 45 -4.36 18.07 -8.59
C PRO A 45 -4.81 18.35 -10.04
N GLU A 46 -4.00 17.97 -11.04
CA GLU A 46 -4.34 18.06 -12.45
C GLU A 46 -5.50 17.14 -12.89
N LEU A 47 -5.86 16.14 -12.07
CA LEU A 47 -7.00 15.25 -12.28
C LEU A 47 -8.23 15.65 -11.44
N ILE A 48 -8.15 16.75 -10.69
CA ILE A 48 -9.25 17.27 -9.87
C ILE A 48 -9.89 18.47 -10.58
N ARG A 49 -11.20 18.40 -10.80
CA ARG A 49 -11.97 19.46 -11.44
C ARG A 49 -13.23 19.77 -10.67
N GLN A 50 -13.65 21.03 -10.66
CA GLN A 50 -14.98 21.40 -10.19
C GLN A 50 -15.97 21.36 -11.36
N VAL A 51 -17.09 20.69 -11.14
CA VAL A 51 -18.23 20.66 -12.06
C VAL A 51 -19.32 21.54 -11.47
N ASP A 52 -19.65 22.61 -12.18
CA ASP A 52 -20.79 23.46 -11.86
C ASP A 52 -22.08 22.75 -12.30
N LEU A 53 -23.01 22.60 -11.35
CA LEU A 53 -24.34 22.02 -11.53
C LEU A 53 -25.41 23.09 -11.28
N GLY A 54 -25.15 24.33 -11.68
CA GLY A 54 -25.99 25.50 -11.41
C GLY A 54 -25.69 26.11 -10.04
N PRO A 55 -26.63 26.10 -9.06
CA PRO A 55 -26.37 26.62 -7.72
C PRO A 55 -25.45 25.72 -6.87
N PHE A 56 -25.07 24.54 -7.39
CA PHE A 56 -24.20 23.57 -6.71
C PHE A 56 -22.87 23.44 -7.43
N ARG A 57 -21.80 23.18 -6.66
CA ARG A 57 -20.49 22.78 -7.17
C ARG A 57 -20.13 21.39 -6.67
N HIS A 58 -19.65 20.54 -7.55
CA HIS A 58 -19.19 19.19 -7.21
C HIS A 58 -17.74 19.01 -7.67
N THR A 59 -16.84 18.76 -6.72
CA THR A 59 -15.46 18.38 -7.02
C THR A 59 -15.42 16.93 -7.50
N VAL A 60 -14.94 16.71 -8.72
CA VAL A 60 -14.70 15.40 -9.30
C VAL A 60 -13.20 15.14 -9.31
N ASP A 61 -12.80 14.03 -8.70
CA ASP A 61 -11.43 13.53 -8.70
C ASP A 61 -11.33 12.31 -9.63
N ASP A 62 -10.86 12.53 -10.85
CA ASP A 62 -10.72 11.49 -11.86
C ASP A 62 -9.51 10.56 -11.56
N GLY A 63 -8.63 10.95 -10.64
CA GLY A 63 -7.49 10.16 -10.15
C GLY A 63 -7.84 9.18 -9.03
N LEU A 64 -8.96 9.40 -8.33
CA LEU A 64 -9.38 8.60 -7.18
C LEU A 64 -9.44 7.08 -7.44
N PRO A 65 -10.02 6.58 -8.57
CA PRO A 65 -10.06 5.15 -8.83
C PRO A 65 -8.67 4.51 -8.94
N LEU A 66 -7.68 5.26 -9.44
CA LEU A 66 -6.30 4.80 -9.55
C LEU A 66 -5.63 4.74 -8.17
N ARG A 67 -5.83 5.76 -7.32
CA ARG A 67 -5.32 5.75 -5.93
C ARG A 67 -5.86 4.56 -5.14
N LYS A 68 -7.18 4.32 -5.20
CA LYS A 68 -7.81 3.16 -4.54
C LYS A 68 -7.20 1.84 -5.01
N SER A 69 -6.97 1.71 -6.32
CA SER A 69 -6.37 0.51 -6.90
C SER A 69 -4.91 0.33 -6.45
N ALA A 70 -4.15 1.41 -6.34
CA ALA A 70 -2.76 1.38 -5.86
C ALA A 70 -2.66 0.92 -4.40
N TYR A 71 -3.49 1.49 -3.51
CA TYR A 71 -3.55 1.08 -2.10
C TYR A 71 -4.03 -0.37 -1.93
N SER A 72 -5.06 -0.75 -2.68
CA SER A 72 -5.56 -2.13 -2.69
C SER A 72 -4.48 -3.12 -3.14
N PHE A 73 -3.72 -2.77 -4.18
CA PHE A 73 -2.65 -3.62 -4.69
C PHE A 73 -1.46 -3.71 -3.72
N LEU A 74 -1.04 -2.59 -3.13
CA LEU A 74 0.02 -2.57 -2.12
C LEU A 74 -0.31 -3.46 -0.92
N ARG A 75 -1.56 -3.41 -0.44
CA ARG A 75 -2.05 -4.28 0.63
C ARG A 75 -2.03 -5.75 0.24
N ALA A 76 -2.41 -6.08 -0.98
CA ALA A 76 -2.36 -7.46 -1.48
C ALA A 76 -0.92 -7.98 -1.59
N LEU A 77 0.02 -7.13 -2.02
CA LEU A 77 1.45 -7.47 -2.06
C LEU A 77 1.96 -7.84 -0.66
N LEU A 78 1.61 -7.06 0.37
CA LEU A 78 1.97 -7.34 1.77
C LEU A 78 1.39 -8.67 2.28
N GLN A 79 0.18 -9.04 1.84
CA GLN A 79 -0.45 -10.30 2.24
C GLN A 79 0.19 -11.53 1.58
N ALA A 80 0.60 -11.41 0.33
CA ALA A 80 1.08 -12.54 -0.47
C ALA A 80 2.58 -12.85 -0.27
N SER A 81 3.34 -11.92 0.31
CA SER A 81 4.79 -12.05 0.47
C SER A 81 5.18 -12.84 1.73
N SER A 82 5.44 -14.14 1.57
CA SER A 82 6.36 -14.96 2.37
C SER A 82 6.90 -16.10 1.47
N PRO A 83 8.21 -16.39 1.40
CA PRO A 83 9.29 -16.08 2.34
C PRO A 83 10.21 -14.91 1.93
N LEU A 84 9.97 -14.25 0.79
CA LEU A 84 10.66 -12.99 0.48
C LEU A 84 9.86 -11.86 1.13
N CYS A 85 10.35 -11.30 2.23
CA CYS A 85 9.65 -10.24 2.92
C CYS A 85 9.62 -9.02 2.00
N LEU A 86 8.47 -8.37 1.78
CA LEU A 86 8.45 -7.10 1.05
C LEU A 86 9.40 -6.08 1.73
N GLU A 87 9.58 -6.23 3.04
CA GLU A 87 10.54 -5.48 3.87
C GLU A 87 12.02 -5.72 3.51
N GLU A 88 12.36 -6.83 2.83
CA GLU A 88 13.72 -7.05 2.27
C GLU A 88 13.93 -6.28 0.97
N VAL A 89 12.84 -5.96 0.26
CA VAL A 89 12.88 -5.31 -1.05
C VAL A 89 12.75 -3.80 -0.92
N VAL A 90 11.88 -3.37 0.00
CA VAL A 90 11.50 -1.99 0.28
C VAL A 90 11.59 -1.75 1.79
N PRO A 91 12.27 -0.69 2.26
CA PRO A 91 12.35 -0.37 3.68
C PRO A 91 10.97 -0.22 4.32
N ARG A 92 10.81 -0.72 5.54
CA ARG A 92 9.54 -0.67 6.26
C ARG A 92 9.04 0.76 6.46
N GLU A 93 9.97 1.69 6.68
CA GLU A 93 9.68 3.12 6.83
C GLU A 93 8.94 3.66 5.61
N ARG A 94 9.37 3.24 4.41
CA ARG A 94 8.73 3.64 3.15
C ARG A 94 7.30 3.09 3.00
N LEU A 95 7.07 1.86 3.47
CA LEU A 95 5.73 1.26 3.48
C LEU A 95 4.80 1.96 4.48
N VAL A 96 5.34 2.38 5.63
CA VAL A 96 4.62 3.20 6.62
C VAL A 96 4.29 4.58 6.06
N GLU A 97 5.23 5.25 5.38
CA GLU A 97 4.99 6.53 4.71
C GLU A 97 3.80 6.45 3.74
N PHE A 98 3.73 5.41 2.91
CA PHE A 98 2.60 5.22 2.00
C PHE A 98 1.28 5.06 2.75
N ALA A 99 1.28 4.28 3.82
CA ALA A 99 0.09 4.07 4.62
C ALA A 99 -0.36 5.37 5.30
N VAL A 100 0.56 6.14 5.88
CA VAL A 100 0.27 7.44 6.50
C VAL A 100 -0.29 8.43 5.48
N ASN A 101 0.29 8.50 4.28
CA ASN A 101 -0.21 9.36 3.20
C ASN A 101 -1.68 9.01 2.84
N GLY A 102 -2.02 7.73 2.89
CA GLY A 102 -3.39 7.27 2.60
C GLY A 102 -4.38 7.59 3.70
N LEU A 103 -3.93 7.71 4.95
CA LEU A 103 -4.75 8.18 6.08
C LEU A 103 -5.04 9.69 6.02
N THR A 104 -4.25 10.44 5.25
CA THR A 104 -4.44 11.88 5.04
C THR A 104 -5.18 12.20 3.73
N ASP A 105 -5.66 11.20 2.99
CA ASP A 105 -6.42 11.43 1.75
C ASP A 105 -7.74 12.17 2.04
N THR A 106 -8.33 12.79 1.03
CA THR A 106 -9.67 13.38 1.12
C THR A 106 -10.80 12.34 1.10
N ASN A 107 -10.52 11.10 0.69
CA ASN A 107 -11.54 10.06 0.49
C ASN A 107 -11.47 8.94 1.55
N ASP A 108 -12.60 8.68 2.22
CA ASP A 108 -12.69 7.69 3.30
C ASP A 108 -12.35 6.25 2.89
N ASP A 109 -12.67 5.83 1.65
CA ASP A 109 -12.32 4.48 1.19
C ASP A 109 -10.80 4.29 1.12
N VAL A 110 -10.07 5.36 0.79
CA VAL A 110 -8.60 5.34 0.80
C VAL A 110 -8.09 5.19 2.23
N HIS A 111 -8.72 5.86 3.22
CA HIS A 111 -8.38 5.69 4.64
C HIS A 111 -8.55 4.25 5.09
N VAL A 112 -9.65 3.60 4.70
CA VAL A 112 -9.92 2.20 5.08
C VAL A 112 -8.85 1.26 4.50
N LEU A 113 -8.46 1.47 3.23
CA LEU A 113 -7.40 0.69 2.60
C LEU A 113 -6.04 0.91 3.29
N ALA A 114 -5.71 2.17 3.58
CA ALA A 114 -4.48 2.56 4.25
C ALA A 114 -4.40 2.04 5.69
N ALA A 115 -5.47 2.14 6.47
CA ALA A 115 -5.57 1.55 7.81
C ALA A 115 -5.37 0.03 7.78
N GLY A 116 -5.88 -0.65 6.74
CA GLY A 116 -5.64 -2.06 6.51
C GLY A 116 -4.15 -2.40 6.32
N ILE A 117 -3.39 -1.55 5.64
CA ILE A 117 -1.94 -1.69 5.48
C ILE A 117 -1.23 -1.50 6.83
N VAL A 118 -1.58 -0.46 7.58
CA VAL A 118 -1.03 -0.22 8.93
C VAL A 118 -1.25 -1.43 9.84
N SER A 119 -2.48 -1.97 9.85
CA SER A 119 -2.82 -3.15 10.65
C SER A 119 -1.96 -4.37 10.30
N GLN A 120 -1.67 -4.59 9.01
CA GLN A 120 -0.80 -5.68 8.55
C GLN A 120 0.66 -5.46 8.96
N LEU A 121 1.19 -4.25 8.78
CA LEU A 121 2.55 -3.88 9.18
C LEU A 121 2.73 -3.91 10.71
N ALA A 122 1.69 -3.68 11.50
CA ALA A 122 1.72 -3.82 12.95
C ALA A 122 1.68 -5.30 13.37
N SER A 123 0.89 -6.12 12.66
CA SER A 123 0.76 -7.55 12.93
C SER A 123 2.05 -8.32 12.65
N SER A 124 2.78 -7.95 11.60
CA SER A 124 4.09 -8.55 11.25
C SER A 124 5.15 -8.30 12.34
N VAL A 125 5.07 -7.17 13.05
CA VAL A 125 5.98 -6.86 14.17
C VAL A 125 5.70 -7.76 15.37
N SER A 126 4.41 -8.02 15.69
CA SER A 126 4.05 -8.88 16.83
C SER A 126 4.50 -10.32 16.66
N THR A 127 4.44 -10.87 15.43
CA THR A 127 4.93 -12.21 15.13
C THR A 127 6.45 -12.29 15.19
N SER A 128 7.16 -11.28 14.68
CA SER A 128 8.63 -11.21 14.74
C SER A 128 9.16 -11.09 16.18
N LEU A 129 8.55 -10.25 17.02
CA LEU A 129 8.90 -10.12 18.45
C LEU A 129 8.54 -11.35 19.29
N LYS A 130 7.53 -12.14 18.89
CA LYS A 130 7.19 -13.40 19.55
C LYS A 130 8.12 -14.54 19.14
N ALA A 131 8.51 -14.59 17.86
CA ALA A 131 9.47 -15.55 17.33
C ALA A 131 10.89 -15.29 17.85
N ASN A 132 11.23 -14.03 18.07
CA ASN A 132 12.52 -13.60 18.57
C ASN A 132 12.32 -12.96 19.95
N ARG A 133 12.45 -13.73 21.05
CA ARG A 133 12.48 -13.20 22.43
C ARG A 133 13.72 -12.31 22.65
N LEU A 134 13.87 -11.23 21.89
CA LEU A 134 14.92 -10.25 22.05
C LEU A 134 14.34 -8.99 22.67
N ARG A 135 15.02 -8.56 23.73
CA ARG A 135 14.70 -7.46 24.62
C ARG A 135 14.26 -6.23 23.83
N VAL A 136 13.02 -5.82 24.02
CA VAL A 136 12.56 -4.48 23.59
C VAL A 136 13.42 -3.47 24.34
N THR A 137 14.32 -2.79 23.62
CA THR A 137 15.03 -1.64 24.15
C THR A 137 14.17 -0.38 23.96
N PRO A 138 14.27 0.61 24.85
CA PRO A 138 13.42 1.81 24.82
C PRO A 138 13.52 2.62 23.51
N ARG A 139 14.56 2.40 22.70
CA ARG A 139 14.69 3.02 21.36
C ARG A 139 13.72 2.48 20.32
N LEU A 140 13.34 1.20 20.40
CA LEU A 140 12.36 0.60 19.46
C LEU A 140 10.91 0.99 19.81
N ALA A 141 10.63 1.29 21.08
CA ALA A 141 9.31 1.75 21.53
C ALA A 141 8.99 3.16 21.01
N ALA A 142 10.00 4.00 20.78
CA ALA A 142 9.83 5.35 20.27
C ALA A 142 9.48 5.43 18.77
N LEU A 143 9.54 4.32 18.03
CA LEU A 143 9.18 4.26 16.61
C LEU A 143 7.70 3.84 16.38
N VAL A 144 6.95 3.59 17.46
CA VAL A 144 5.56 3.11 17.43
C VAL A 144 4.56 4.18 17.92
N VAL A 145 5.04 5.38 18.26
CA VAL A 145 4.23 6.56 18.60
C VAL A 145 4.57 7.67 17.63
#